data_AF-A0A1C3Y7K5-F1
#
_entry.id   AF-A0A1C3Y7K5-F1
#
_cell.length_a   1.000
_cell.length_b   1.000
_cell.length_c   1.000
_cell.angle_alpha   90.00
_cell.angle_beta   90.00
_cell.angle_gamma   90.00
#
_symmetry.space_group_name_H-M   'P 1'
#
loop_
_entity.id
_entity.type
_entity.pdbx_description
1 polymer ?
#
loop_
_entity_poly.entity_id
_entity_poly.type
_entity_poly.pdbx_seq_one_letter_code
_entity_poly.pdbx_strand_id
1 'polypeptide(L)' 'MASGTLILVDTSDPLAVIDMPHFCNEDGHELVETEKTENGHRFLIRKR' A
#
# COMPACT_ATOMS: atom_id res chain seq x y z
N MET A 1 7.68 15.30 -3.95
CA MET A 1 6.58 15.01 -2.99
C MET A 1 7.19 15.01 -1.60
N ALA A 2 6.59 15.69 -0.65
CA ALA A 2 7.15 15.82 0.69
C ALA A 2 7.08 14.49 1.46
N SER A 3 8.08 14.24 2.30
CA SER A 3 8.06 13.17 3.30
C SER A 3 6.76 13.20 4.10
N GLY A 4 6.12 12.06 4.25
CA GLY A 4 4.83 11.89 4.93
C GLY A 4 3.60 11.93 4.01
N THR A 5 3.77 11.99 2.69
CA THR A 5 2.63 11.94 1.74
C THR A 5 1.91 10.60 1.86
N LEU A 6 0.58 10.66 2.03
CA LEU A 6 -0.28 9.48 1.99
C LEU A 6 -0.69 9.19 0.55
N ILE A 7 -0.53 7.93 0.15
CA ILE A 7 -0.81 7.41 -1.18
C ILE A 7 -1.85 6.30 -1.01
N LEU A 8 -3.00 6.46 -1.65
CA LEU A 8 -4.01 5.41 -1.72
C LEU A 8 -3.79 4.63 -3.01
N VAL A 9 -3.57 3.32 -2.89
CA VAL A 9 -3.38 2.39 -4.00
C VAL A 9 -4.58 1.46 -4.03
N ASP A 10 -5.32 1.46 -5.13
CA ASP A 10 -6.40 0.52 -5.40
C ASP A 10 -5.92 -0.46 -6.48
N THR A 11 -6.10 -1.75 -6.24
CA THR A 11 -5.65 -2.80 -7.15
C THR A 11 -6.64 -3.94 -7.16
N SER A 12 -6.83 -4.57 -8.32
CA SER A 12 -7.63 -5.79 -8.46
C SER A 12 -6.82 -7.08 -8.28
N ASP A 13 -5.52 -6.96 -8.06
CA ASP A 13 -4.62 -8.09 -7.94
C ASP A 13 -4.66 -8.71 -6.53
N PRO A 14 -4.90 -10.02 -6.40
CA PRO A 14 -4.97 -10.71 -5.11
C PRO A 14 -3.61 -10.95 -4.46
N LEU A 15 -2.50 -10.90 -5.23
CA LEU A 15 -1.14 -11.10 -4.71
C LEU A 15 -0.57 -9.82 -4.10
N ALA A 16 -1.13 -8.66 -4.44
CA ALA A 16 -0.75 -7.36 -3.91
C ALA A 16 -0.75 -7.30 -2.37
N VAL A 17 -1.54 -8.12 -1.68
CA VAL A 17 -1.52 -8.23 -0.21
C VAL A 17 -0.19 -8.75 0.35
N ILE A 18 0.59 -9.45 -0.47
CA ILE A 18 1.91 -9.99 -0.12
C ILE A 18 3.01 -9.01 -0.57
N ASP A 19 2.91 -8.51 -1.81
CA ASP A 19 3.93 -7.63 -2.38
C ASP A 19 3.95 -6.22 -1.75
N MET A 20 2.79 -5.60 -1.47
CA MET A 20 2.75 -4.24 -0.89
C MET A 20 3.48 -4.10 0.44
N PRO A 21 3.27 -4.97 1.46
CA PRO A 21 4.00 -4.84 2.72
C PRO A 21 5.50 -5.09 2.55
N HIS A 22 5.90 -6.02 1.68
CA HIS A 22 7.31 -6.24 1.34
C HIS A 22 7.93 -5.00 0.68
N PHE A 23 7.26 -4.44 -0.32
CA PHE A 23 7.68 -3.21 -1.01
C PHE A 23 7.82 -2.04 -0.03
N CYS A 24 6.84 -1.86 0.86
CA CYS A 24 6.88 -0.79 1.86
C CYS A 24 8.08 -0.96 2.80
N ASN A 25 8.33 -2.18 3.27
CA ASN A 25 9.44 -2.46 4.18
C ASN A 25 10.82 -2.27 3.52
N GLU A 26 10.97 -2.62 2.24
CA GLU A 26 12.22 -2.46 1.49
C GLU A 26 12.51 -0.98 1.15
N ASP A 27 11.52 -0.20 0.73
CA ASP A 27 11.68 1.22 0.37
C ASP A 27 11.59 2.15 1.61
N GLY A 28 11.35 1.58 2.80
CA GLY A 28 11.16 2.32 4.04
C GLY A 28 9.86 3.14 4.09
N HIS A 29 8.90 2.81 3.23
CA HIS A 29 7.54 3.32 3.30
C HIS A 29 6.75 2.61 4.41
N GLU A 30 5.69 3.25 4.89
CA GLU A 30 4.86 2.69 5.95
C GLU A 30 3.48 2.33 5.38
N LEU A 31 3.12 1.05 5.46
CA LEU A 31 1.77 0.62 5.14
C LEU A 31 0.85 0.96 6.32
N VAL A 32 0.02 1.97 6.14
CA VAL A 32 -0.88 2.51 7.17
C VAL A 32 -2.14 1.65 7.29
N GLU A 33 -2.72 1.27 6.15
CA GLU A 33 -3.97 0.51 6.12
C GLU A 33 -4.01 -0.43 4.91
N THR A 34 -4.70 -1.55 5.08
CA THR A 34 -5.01 -2.51 4.01
C THR A 34 -6.47 -2.91 4.13
N GLU A 35 -7.22 -2.68 3.08
CA GLU A 35 -8.63 -2.96 2.96
C GLU A 35 -8.86 -3.91 1.78
N LYS A 36 -9.72 -4.91 1.97
CA LYS A 36 -10.17 -5.79 0.88
C LYS A 36 -11.43 -5.20 0.27
N THR A 37 -11.43 -4.99 -1.04
CA THR A 37 -12.57 -4.47 -1.80
C THR A 37 -13.24 -5.62 -2.57
N GLU A 38 -14.43 -5.40 -3.12
CA GLU A 38 -15.14 -6.40 -3.93
C GLU A 38 -14.31 -6.90 -5.11
N ASN A 39 -13.55 -6.00 -5.74
CA ASN A 39 -12.77 -6.31 -6.93
C ASN A 39 -11.27 -6.45 -6.67
N GLY A 40 -10.83 -6.46 -5.40
CA GLY A 40 -9.42 -6.63 -5.03
C GLY A 40 -9.08 -6.04 -3.67
N HIS A 41 -8.14 -5.09 -3.67
CA HIS A 41 -7.52 -4.58 -2.46
C HIS A 41 -7.18 -3.09 -2.59
N ARG A 42 -7.22 -2.41 -1.45
CA ARG A 42 -6.87 -1.02 -1.29
C ARG A 42 -5.85 -0.87 -0.17
N PHE A 43 -4.81 -0.11 -0.43
CA PHE A 43 -3.68 0.07 0.48
C PHE A 43 -3.44 1.57 0.68
N LEU A 44 -3.35 1.98 1.94
CA LEU A 44 -2.94 3.34 2.29
C LEU A 44 -1.47 3.29 2.70
N ILE A 45 -0.61 3.90 1.89
CA ILE A 45 0.85 3.89 2.08
C ILE A 45 1.30 5.31 2.43
N ARG A 46 2.12 5.44 3.46
CA ARG A 46 2.79 6.69 3.81
C ARG A 46 4.22 6.66 3.28
N LYS A 47 4.48 7.54 2.32
CA LYS A 47 5.82 7.77 1.79
C LYS A 47 6.68 8.47 2.85
N ARG A 48 7.86 7.94 3.15
CA ARG A 48 8.88 8.61 3.98
C ARG A 48 9.78 9.52 3.14
#